data_AF-A0AAD7U7N3-F1
#
_entry.id   AF-A0AAD7U7N3-F1
#
_cell.length_a   1.000
_cell.length_b   1.000
_cell.length_c   1.000
_cell.angle_alpha   90.00
_cell.angle_beta   90.00
_cell.angle_gamma   90.00
#
_symmetry.space_group_name_H-M   'P 1'
#
loop_
_entity.id
_entity.type
_entity.pdbx_description
1 polymer ?
#
loop_
_entity_poly.entity_id
_entity_poly.type
_entity_poly.pdbx_seq_one_letter_code
_entity_poly.pdbx_strand_id
1 'polypeptide(L)'
;MEQQHQLLLEMFPGKVDAVRRALERGKDVQGAVEILLGESSGSSDDLAAIRRLRAEEYQTRTKRTIDLTEEAEEPQPLEVVSYNVWFEEPPSFAVRMAAIGRLCATARVVGFQEVTEDSEKLLRASLPANFRFARQRTPAPYYCLLAGPGLLSSRTVPFHDTIMGRGVLLGRVERSAADVVVVGVTHLESFVKGVEGVVREARAKQAVEAQEAVEAEVKATSASAGILIGDTNWNESDDGEFPLRAGWKDAWQGDEATRYTYDGKANPMLRHKFRHRYDRILAFGRDRVGPLRLLGTEPVGGTLVRHNSKVPMAPSDHFGVAATLLGHHDPPPTTKKKSTTNWPRSSSSSSSYRGALVPAPFRLVEGTLLVAEFNGPPLAEATKLAGFDFDGTLADRDFRRKDHWAHVYPHIPKALASLSKSHKIAVLTNESVDHLKNSGPIANALNAKCGRLRAWAAALKDVPVLVLVALSKKTCFHKSKGSGMWTKAVADLKITDTSASFFVGDSDDDRNLARLADVRYHDTHAFFPPLK
;
A
#
# COMPACT_ATOMS: atom_id res chain seq x y z
N MET A 1 -45.80 -0.94 3.00
CA MET A 1 -46.19 -1.81 4.13
C MET A 1 -46.16 -3.28 3.71
N GLU A 2 -47.19 -3.82 3.04
CA GLU A 2 -47.25 -5.27 2.72
C GLU A 2 -46.12 -5.78 1.80
N GLN A 3 -45.80 -5.04 0.73
CA GLN A 3 -44.62 -5.32 -0.11
C GLN A 3 -43.29 -5.17 0.63
N GLN A 4 -43.19 -4.26 1.62
CA GLN A 4 -41.98 -4.06 2.42
C GLN A 4 -41.81 -5.14 3.49
N HIS A 5 -42.92 -5.65 4.03
CA HIS A 5 -42.93 -6.77 4.99
C HIS A 5 -42.53 -8.08 4.29
N GLN A 6 -43.07 -8.33 3.10
CA GLN A 6 -42.70 -9.49 2.30
C GLN A 6 -41.20 -9.46 1.94
N LEU A 7 -40.68 -8.28 1.57
CA LEU A 7 -39.25 -8.06 1.32
C LEU A 7 -38.39 -8.35 2.57
N LEU A 8 -38.84 -7.93 3.76
CA LEU A 8 -38.15 -8.16 5.03
C LEU A 8 -38.07 -9.64 5.41
N LEU A 9 -39.13 -10.40 5.13
CA LEU A 9 -39.19 -11.85 5.38
C LEU A 9 -38.29 -12.61 4.39
N GLU A 10 -38.21 -12.16 3.15
CA GLU A 10 -37.27 -12.67 2.14
C GLU A 10 -35.81 -12.30 2.45
N MET A 11 -35.58 -11.16 3.13
CA MET A 11 -34.26 -10.65 3.51
C MET A 11 -33.64 -11.37 4.74
N PHE A 12 -34.43 -12.00 5.61
CA PHE A 12 -33.93 -12.70 6.81
C PHE A 12 -34.52 -14.12 6.98
N PRO A 13 -34.25 -15.05 6.04
CA PRO A 13 -34.89 -16.37 6.01
C PRO A 13 -34.60 -17.25 7.25
N GLY A 14 -33.48 -17.01 7.96
CA GLY A 14 -33.13 -17.69 9.21
C GLY A 14 -33.71 -17.07 10.48
N LYS A 15 -34.43 -15.94 10.39
CA LYS A 15 -34.99 -15.20 11.54
C LYS A 15 -36.46 -14.80 11.33
N VAL A 16 -37.16 -15.50 10.43
CA VAL A 16 -38.55 -15.25 9.99
C VAL A 16 -39.52 -15.11 11.18
N ASP A 17 -39.43 -15.98 12.19
CA ASP A 17 -40.34 -15.93 13.34
C ASP A 17 -40.10 -14.72 14.25
N ALA A 18 -38.85 -14.21 14.33
CA ALA A 18 -38.53 -13.01 15.10
C ALA A 18 -39.00 -11.74 14.38
N VAL A 19 -38.85 -11.69 13.05
CA VAL A 19 -39.36 -10.61 12.20
C VAL A 19 -40.89 -10.54 12.27
N ARG A 20 -41.58 -11.69 12.15
CA ARG A 20 -43.04 -11.75 12.20
C ARG A 20 -43.58 -11.24 13.55
N ARG A 21 -42.99 -11.68 14.67
CA ARG A 21 -43.36 -11.22 16.02
C ARG A 21 -43.11 -9.73 16.27
N ALA A 22 -42.07 -9.16 15.67
CA ALA A 22 -41.78 -7.72 15.80
C ALA A 22 -42.81 -6.87 15.03
N LEU A 23 -43.17 -7.29 13.82
CA LEU A 23 -44.19 -6.63 13.00
C LEU A 23 -45.59 -6.76 13.61
N GLU A 24 -45.95 -7.92 14.17
CA GLU A 24 -47.22 -8.15 14.89
C GLU A 24 -47.38 -7.26 16.14
N ARG A 25 -46.27 -6.76 16.71
CA ARG A 25 -46.26 -5.83 17.84
C ARG A 25 -46.31 -4.35 17.42
N GLY A 26 -46.62 -4.07 16.15
CA GLY A 26 -46.79 -2.71 15.63
C GLY A 26 -45.49 -1.92 15.50
N LYS A 27 -44.33 -2.58 15.50
CA LYS A 27 -43.04 -1.93 15.20
C LYS A 27 -42.92 -1.72 13.70
N ASP A 28 -42.36 -0.57 13.33
CA ASP A 28 -41.99 -0.31 11.95
C ASP A 28 -40.76 -1.15 11.55
N VAL A 29 -40.41 -1.06 10.26
CA VAL A 29 -39.30 -1.80 9.64
C VAL A 29 -37.98 -1.60 10.40
N GLN A 30 -37.77 -0.42 10.98
CA GLN A 30 -36.53 -0.06 11.67
C GLN A 30 -36.48 -0.67 13.07
N GLY A 31 -37.58 -0.59 13.83
CA GLY A 31 -37.68 -1.19 15.16
C GLY A 31 -37.61 -2.73 15.14
N ALA A 32 -38.02 -3.38 14.04
CA ALA A 32 -37.87 -4.83 13.89
C ALA A 32 -36.39 -5.25 13.70
N VAL A 33 -35.56 -4.41 13.07
CA VAL A 33 -34.14 -4.69 12.81
C VAL A 33 -33.30 -4.54 14.09
N GLU A 34 -33.59 -3.56 14.94
CA GLU A 34 -32.85 -3.32 16.19
C GLU A 34 -32.92 -4.51 17.17
N ILE A 35 -34.09 -5.15 17.27
CA ILE A 35 -34.29 -6.33 18.14
C ILE A 35 -33.45 -7.53 17.65
N LEU A 36 -33.17 -7.61 16.35
CA LEU A 36 -32.40 -8.72 15.76
C LEU A 36 -30.89 -8.64 16.02
N LEU A 37 -30.40 -7.46 16.46
CA LEU A 37 -28.97 -7.14 16.61
C LEU A 37 -28.43 -7.35 18.05
N GLY A 38 -29.30 -7.65 19.02
CA GLY A 38 -28.96 -8.32 20.28
C GLY A 38 -27.75 -7.79 21.07
N GLU A 39 -27.83 -6.57 21.61
CA GLU A 39 -26.81 -6.09 22.56
C GLU A 39 -27.03 -6.69 23.97
N SER A 40 -26.06 -7.47 24.47
CA SER A 40 -25.90 -7.73 25.91
C SER A 40 -24.42 -7.94 26.28
N SER A 41 -24.03 -7.40 27.43
CA SER A 41 -22.68 -7.28 27.98
C SER A 41 -22.16 -8.58 28.65
N GLY A 42 -20.95 -9.04 28.30
CA GLY A 42 -20.32 -10.27 28.83
C GLY A 42 -19.16 -10.01 29.83
N SER A 43 -18.99 -10.93 30.79
CA SER A 43 -18.13 -10.80 31.99
C SER A 43 -16.82 -11.62 31.94
N SER A 44 -15.99 -11.45 32.97
CA SER A 44 -14.60 -11.92 33.16
C SER A 44 -14.34 -13.43 32.98
N ASP A 45 -15.34 -14.31 33.12
CA ASP A 45 -15.12 -15.77 33.10
C ASP A 45 -14.94 -16.36 31.68
N ASP A 46 -15.31 -15.62 30.64
CA ASP A 46 -15.17 -16.06 29.23
C ASP A 46 -13.71 -16.11 28.75
N LEU A 47 -12.82 -15.33 29.36
CA LEU A 47 -11.41 -15.23 28.95
C LEU A 47 -10.59 -16.48 29.31
N ALA A 48 -10.99 -17.22 30.35
CA ALA A 48 -10.32 -18.46 30.74
C ALA A 48 -10.64 -19.62 29.79
N ALA A 49 -11.88 -19.68 29.29
CA ALA A 49 -12.31 -20.65 28.29
C ALA A 49 -11.61 -20.42 26.93
N ILE A 50 -11.48 -19.15 26.51
CA ILE A 50 -10.78 -18.76 25.27
C ILE A 50 -9.29 -19.15 25.31
N ARG A 51 -8.64 -19.11 26.48
CA ARG A 51 -7.22 -19.48 26.63
C ARG A 51 -6.97 -20.99 26.54
N ARG A 52 -7.91 -21.83 26.99
CA ARG A 52 -7.80 -23.31 26.84
C ARG A 52 -7.96 -23.74 25.38
N LEU A 53 -8.93 -23.18 24.66
CA LEU A 53 -9.16 -23.47 23.25
C LEU A 53 -7.96 -23.13 22.36
N ARG A 54 -7.24 -22.03 22.66
CA ARG A 54 -6.03 -21.63 21.93
C ARG A 54 -4.82 -22.54 22.20
N ALA A 55 -4.72 -23.15 23.38
CA ALA A 55 -3.64 -24.07 23.71
C ALA A 55 -3.79 -25.42 22.97
N GLU A 56 -5.04 -25.87 22.81
CA GLU A 56 -5.38 -27.09 22.05
C GLU A 56 -5.18 -26.90 20.53
N GLU A 57 -5.52 -25.72 19.99
CA GLU A 57 -5.22 -25.33 18.59
C GLU A 57 -3.71 -25.28 18.29
N TYR A 58 -2.90 -24.83 19.24
CA TYR A 58 -1.44 -24.73 19.06
C TYR A 58 -0.77 -26.11 19.00
N GLN A 59 -1.24 -27.06 19.81
CA GLN A 59 -0.71 -28.43 19.80
C GLN A 59 -1.12 -29.22 18.54
N THR A 60 -2.34 -29.00 18.03
CA THR A 60 -2.79 -29.62 16.77
C THR A 60 -2.06 -29.05 15.54
N ARG A 61 -1.76 -27.75 15.53
CA ARG A 61 -1.02 -27.09 14.42
C ARG A 61 0.44 -27.55 14.32
N THR A 62 1.09 -27.78 15.45
CA THR A 62 2.50 -28.24 15.51
C THR A 62 2.64 -29.70 15.02
N LYS A 63 1.63 -30.54 15.25
CA LYS A 63 1.59 -31.93 14.72
C LYS A 63 1.39 -31.98 13.20
N ARG A 64 0.69 -31.00 12.61
CA ARG A 64 0.39 -30.93 11.17
C ARG A 64 1.53 -30.37 10.31
N THR A 65 2.57 -29.80 10.92
CA THR A 65 3.74 -29.25 10.19
C THR A 65 4.83 -30.32 9.93
N ILE A 66 4.70 -31.51 10.52
CA ILE A 66 5.73 -32.57 10.43
C ILE A 66 5.45 -33.55 9.28
N ASP A 67 4.20 -33.68 8.84
CA ASP A 67 3.84 -34.44 7.64
C ASP A 67 3.13 -33.48 6.68
N LEU A 68 3.75 -33.19 5.54
CA LEU A 68 3.13 -32.91 4.22
C LEU A 68 4.21 -32.38 3.27
N THR A 69 4.72 -33.28 2.44
CA THR A 69 5.26 -32.94 1.12
C THR A 69 4.07 -32.62 0.21
N GLU A 70 3.77 -31.34 -0.04
CA GLU A 70 2.62 -30.94 -0.86
C GLU A 70 3.02 -30.48 -2.27
N GLU A 71 2.38 -31.11 -3.26
CA GLU A 71 2.21 -30.58 -4.61
C GLU A 71 1.34 -29.31 -4.54
N ALA A 72 1.71 -28.26 -5.29
CA ALA A 72 1.06 -26.94 -5.19
C ALA A 72 -0.33 -26.93 -5.88
N GLU A 73 -1.40 -26.68 -5.11
CA GLU A 73 -2.76 -26.43 -5.61
C GLU A 73 -2.86 -25.13 -6.44
N GLU A 74 -3.75 -25.11 -7.43
CA GLU A 74 -3.99 -23.95 -8.30
C GLU A 74 -4.57 -22.72 -7.55
N PRO A 75 -4.14 -21.49 -7.87
CA PRO A 75 -4.66 -20.28 -7.23
C PRO A 75 -6.12 -19.99 -7.65
N GLN A 76 -7.03 -20.08 -6.69
CA GLN A 76 -8.48 -19.90 -6.85
C GLN A 76 -8.86 -18.50 -7.36
N PRO A 77 -9.79 -18.33 -8.31
CA PRO A 77 -10.26 -17.02 -8.74
C PRO A 77 -10.80 -16.16 -7.58
N LEU A 78 -10.51 -14.85 -7.61
CA LEU A 78 -10.95 -13.91 -6.56
C LEU A 78 -11.81 -12.80 -7.18
N GLU A 79 -13.12 -12.81 -6.92
CA GLU A 79 -14.01 -11.71 -7.27
C GLU A 79 -13.85 -10.56 -6.29
N VAL A 80 -13.64 -9.35 -6.83
CA VAL A 80 -13.46 -8.11 -6.09
C VAL A 80 -14.46 -7.06 -6.58
N VAL A 81 -15.06 -6.36 -5.63
CA VAL A 81 -16.07 -5.32 -5.88
C VAL A 81 -15.66 -4.00 -5.21
N SER A 82 -15.83 -2.88 -5.92
CA SER A 82 -15.81 -1.52 -5.37
C SER A 82 -17.18 -0.88 -5.49
N TYR A 83 -17.65 -0.17 -4.46
CA TYR A 83 -18.94 0.49 -4.49
C TYR A 83 -18.98 1.75 -3.60
N ASN A 84 -19.03 2.95 -4.19
CA ASN A 84 -19.40 4.17 -3.47
C ASN A 84 -20.90 4.12 -3.15
N VAL A 85 -21.25 4.06 -1.86
CA VAL A 85 -22.63 3.81 -1.45
C VAL A 85 -23.51 5.06 -1.42
N TRP A 86 -22.93 6.26 -1.56
CA TRP A 86 -23.56 7.57 -1.43
C TRP A 86 -24.19 7.81 -0.06
N PHE A 87 -23.55 8.66 0.75
CA PHE A 87 -23.88 8.83 2.18
C PHE A 87 -25.22 9.52 2.46
N GLU A 88 -25.92 10.09 1.47
CA GLU A 88 -27.21 10.73 1.75
C GLU A 88 -28.26 9.69 2.17
N GLU A 89 -29.08 10.08 3.15
CA GLU A 89 -30.08 9.25 3.81
C GLU A 89 -31.52 9.65 3.42
N PRO A 90 -31.95 9.42 2.17
CA PRO A 90 -33.34 9.59 1.81
C PRO A 90 -34.22 8.55 2.55
N PRO A 91 -35.54 8.69 2.57
CA PRO A 91 -36.46 7.73 3.22
C PRO A 91 -36.31 6.25 2.78
N SER A 92 -35.61 6.01 1.70
CA SER A 92 -35.31 4.73 1.04
C SER A 92 -33.90 4.20 1.31
N PHE A 93 -33.14 4.85 2.20
CA PHE A 93 -31.74 4.53 2.49
C PHE A 93 -31.52 3.04 2.82
N ALA A 94 -32.40 2.45 3.64
CA ALA A 94 -32.36 1.03 3.95
C ALA A 94 -32.54 0.12 2.72
N VAL A 95 -33.41 0.50 1.79
CA VAL A 95 -33.65 -0.26 0.54
C VAL A 95 -32.40 -0.22 -0.35
N ARG A 96 -31.74 0.94 -0.43
CA ARG A 96 -30.47 1.11 -1.16
C ARG A 96 -29.37 0.22 -0.58
N MET A 97 -29.13 0.30 0.73
CA MET A 97 -28.08 -0.51 1.38
C MET A 97 -28.35 -2.02 1.24
N ALA A 98 -29.61 -2.45 1.34
CA ALA A 98 -29.98 -3.85 1.11
C ALA A 98 -29.73 -4.30 -0.32
N ALA A 99 -30.03 -3.46 -1.31
CA ALA A 99 -29.74 -3.76 -2.71
C ALA A 99 -28.23 -3.84 -2.99
N ILE A 100 -27.45 -2.91 -2.44
CA ILE A 100 -25.98 -2.93 -2.52
C ILE A 100 -25.44 -4.21 -1.88
N GLY A 101 -25.93 -4.57 -0.68
CA GLY A 101 -25.55 -5.81 0.02
C GLY A 101 -25.78 -7.06 -0.83
N ARG A 102 -26.94 -7.17 -1.50
CA ARG A 102 -27.25 -8.29 -2.41
C ARG A 102 -26.34 -8.32 -3.63
N LEU A 103 -26.07 -7.18 -4.25
CA LEU A 103 -25.17 -7.07 -5.40
C LEU A 103 -23.74 -7.52 -5.06
N CYS A 104 -23.34 -7.36 -3.80
CA CYS A 104 -22.00 -7.69 -3.31
C CYS A 104 -21.91 -9.05 -2.62
N ALA A 105 -23.02 -9.77 -2.44
CA ALA A 105 -23.09 -10.94 -1.56
C ALA A 105 -22.23 -12.13 -2.02
N THR A 106 -21.93 -12.25 -3.31
CA THR A 106 -21.10 -13.34 -3.86
C THR A 106 -19.61 -13.01 -3.88
N ALA A 107 -19.27 -11.73 -3.73
CA ALA A 107 -17.89 -11.28 -3.84
C ALA A 107 -17.06 -11.75 -2.65
N ARG A 108 -15.78 -12.06 -2.90
CA ARG A 108 -14.86 -12.44 -1.83
C ARG A 108 -14.18 -11.24 -1.18
N VAL A 109 -14.17 -10.11 -1.87
CA VAL A 109 -13.65 -8.83 -1.41
C VAL A 109 -14.61 -7.74 -1.86
N VAL A 110 -15.02 -6.89 -0.94
CA VAL A 110 -15.85 -5.72 -1.23
C VAL A 110 -15.28 -4.49 -0.53
N GLY A 111 -14.97 -3.44 -1.28
CA GLY A 111 -14.59 -2.14 -0.77
C GLY A 111 -15.70 -1.13 -0.99
N PHE A 112 -16.22 -0.59 0.10
CA PHE A 112 -17.21 0.47 0.08
C PHE A 112 -16.59 1.84 0.37
N GLN A 113 -17.12 2.89 -0.25
CA GLN A 113 -16.79 4.29 0.01
C GLN A 113 -18.04 5.04 0.46
N GLU A 114 -17.86 6.18 1.15
CA GLU A 114 -18.95 7.00 1.71
C GLU A 114 -19.85 6.26 2.71
N VAL A 115 -19.27 5.32 3.45
CA VAL A 115 -20.00 4.60 4.50
C VAL A 115 -20.10 5.48 5.73
N THR A 116 -21.31 5.61 6.26
CA THR A 116 -21.67 6.21 7.55
C THR A 116 -21.95 5.10 8.58
N GLU A 117 -22.11 5.45 9.86
CA GLU A 117 -22.47 4.44 10.87
C GLU A 117 -23.79 3.73 10.54
N ASP A 118 -24.76 4.44 9.98
CA ASP A 118 -26.07 3.89 9.66
C ASP A 118 -26.05 3.03 8.39
N SER A 119 -25.34 3.45 7.34
CA SER A 119 -25.13 2.55 6.19
C SER A 119 -24.33 1.31 6.56
N GLU A 120 -23.32 1.40 7.44
CA GLU A 120 -22.58 0.22 7.89
C GLU A 120 -23.49 -0.80 8.59
N LYS A 121 -24.37 -0.36 9.49
CA LYS A 121 -25.33 -1.25 10.17
C LYS A 121 -26.18 -2.00 9.15
N LEU A 122 -26.71 -1.29 8.16
CA LEU A 122 -27.58 -1.85 7.11
C LEU A 122 -26.82 -2.78 6.16
N LEU A 123 -25.61 -2.41 5.77
CA LEU A 123 -24.73 -3.23 4.92
C LEU A 123 -24.36 -4.54 5.63
N ARG A 124 -23.97 -4.48 6.91
CA ARG A 124 -23.67 -5.68 7.72
C ARG A 124 -24.87 -6.62 7.84
N ALA A 125 -26.08 -6.07 7.96
CA ALA A 125 -27.31 -6.87 8.02
C ALA A 125 -27.67 -7.51 6.67
N SER A 126 -27.22 -6.91 5.55
CA SER A 126 -27.57 -7.34 4.19
C SER A 126 -26.52 -8.23 3.53
N LEU A 127 -25.30 -8.26 4.07
CA LEU A 127 -24.20 -9.10 3.61
C LEU A 127 -24.20 -10.47 4.31
N PRO A 128 -23.59 -11.50 3.71
CA PRO A 128 -23.52 -12.82 4.31
C PRO A 128 -22.88 -12.81 5.71
N ALA A 129 -23.41 -13.62 6.62
CA ALA A 129 -23.00 -13.64 8.03
C ALA A 129 -21.53 -14.03 8.26
N ASN A 130 -20.89 -14.71 7.30
CA ASN A 130 -19.47 -15.06 7.36
C ASN A 130 -18.55 -13.90 6.95
N PHE A 131 -19.08 -12.76 6.49
CA PHE A 131 -18.26 -11.61 6.17
C PHE A 131 -17.64 -11.02 7.44
N ARG A 132 -16.35 -10.73 7.34
CA ARG A 132 -15.63 -9.89 8.29
C ARG A 132 -15.51 -8.50 7.73
N PHE A 133 -15.37 -7.52 8.61
CA PHE A 133 -15.43 -6.10 8.25
C PHE A 133 -14.29 -5.34 8.90
N ALA A 134 -13.70 -4.42 8.15
CA ALA A 134 -12.73 -3.45 8.61
C ALA A 134 -13.19 -2.04 8.27
N ARG A 135 -13.17 -1.16 9.27
CA ARG A 135 -13.53 0.25 9.16
C ARG A 135 -12.27 1.10 9.01
N GLN A 136 -12.28 2.05 8.09
CA GLN A 136 -11.22 3.06 7.99
C GLN A 136 -11.26 3.98 9.22
N ARG A 137 -10.09 4.25 9.83
CA ARG A 137 -9.95 5.25 10.89
C ARG A 137 -9.78 6.63 10.25
N THR A 138 -10.74 7.52 10.47
CA THR A 138 -10.74 8.88 9.93
C THR A 138 -11.48 9.82 10.87
N PRO A 139 -11.13 11.13 10.89
CA PRO A 139 -11.92 12.14 11.59
C PRO A 139 -13.23 12.51 10.85
N ALA A 140 -13.41 12.08 9.60
CA ALA A 140 -14.62 12.38 8.83
C ALA A 140 -15.85 11.57 9.32
N PRO A 141 -17.08 12.10 9.14
CA PRO A 141 -18.31 11.39 9.51
C PRO A 141 -18.67 10.24 8.56
N TYR A 142 -17.87 10.03 7.52
CA TYR A 142 -17.96 8.93 6.56
C TYR A 142 -16.59 8.33 6.32
N TYR A 143 -16.54 7.09 5.83
CA TYR A 143 -15.32 6.32 5.72
C TYR A 143 -15.39 5.23 4.65
N CYS A 144 -14.24 4.61 4.36
CA CYS A 144 -14.21 3.37 3.61
C CYS A 144 -14.45 2.16 4.52
N LEU A 145 -15.14 1.14 4.00
CA LEU A 145 -15.38 -0.14 4.68
C LEU A 145 -14.90 -1.27 3.77
N LEU A 146 -14.03 -2.14 4.29
CA LEU A 146 -13.59 -3.35 3.60
C LEU A 146 -14.33 -4.55 4.21
N ALA A 147 -14.93 -5.38 3.37
CA ALA A 147 -15.67 -6.54 3.80
C ALA A 147 -15.33 -7.79 2.97
N GLY A 148 -15.35 -8.96 3.59
CA GLY A 148 -15.17 -10.23 2.92
C GLY A 148 -14.97 -11.39 3.90
N PRO A 149 -15.28 -12.64 3.50
CA PRO A 149 -15.17 -13.80 4.38
C PRO A 149 -13.72 -14.16 4.73
N GLY A 150 -12.77 -13.83 3.84
CA GLY A 150 -11.34 -14.11 4.01
C GLY A 150 -10.55 -12.98 4.69
N LEU A 151 -11.18 -11.94 5.23
CA LEU A 151 -10.45 -10.80 5.80
C LEU A 151 -9.71 -11.22 7.10
N LEU A 152 -8.38 -11.13 7.05
CA LEU A 152 -7.48 -11.57 8.12
C LEU A 152 -7.10 -10.44 9.07
N SER A 153 -6.77 -9.27 8.52
CA SER A 153 -6.35 -8.09 9.29
C SER A 153 -6.51 -6.83 8.45
N SER A 154 -6.50 -5.67 9.10
CA SER A 154 -6.61 -4.38 8.44
C SER A 154 -5.89 -3.27 9.17
N ARG A 155 -5.57 -2.19 8.45
CA ARG A 155 -5.15 -0.91 9.02
C ARG A 155 -5.46 0.24 8.07
N THR A 156 -5.46 1.45 8.59
CA THR A 156 -5.61 2.67 7.79
C THR A 156 -4.28 3.38 7.61
N VAL A 157 -4.02 3.85 6.40
CA VAL A 157 -2.96 4.79 6.05
C VAL A 157 -3.63 6.11 5.68
N PRO A 158 -3.64 7.13 6.56
CA PRO A 158 -4.24 8.41 6.25
C PRO A 158 -3.39 9.18 5.22
N PHE A 159 -4.04 9.97 4.37
CA PHE A 159 -3.32 10.94 3.54
C PHE A 159 -3.06 12.20 4.35
N HIS A 160 -1.83 12.72 4.30
CA HIS A 160 -1.47 13.88 5.13
C HIS A 160 -2.12 15.18 4.64
N ASP A 161 -2.27 15.33 3.32
CA ASP A 161 -2.73 16.58 2.69
C ASP A 161 -4.24 16.59 2.43
N THR A 162 -4.99 15.67 3.03
CA THR A 162 -6.45 15.61 2.85
C THR A 162 -7.18 16.66 3.69
N ILE A 163 -8.20 17.29 3.10
CA ILE A 163 -9.13 18.17 3.82
C ILE A 163 -10.48 17.48 4.10
N MET A 164 -10.65 16.25 3.61
CA MET A 164 -11.87 15.44 3.72
C MET A 164 -11.68 14.16 4.55
N GLY A 165 -10.55 14.00 5.24
CA GLY A 165 -10.26 12.80 6.03
C GLY A 165 -10.01 11.54 5.18
N ARG A 166 -9.43 11.70 3.99
CA ARG A 166 -9.14 10.60 3.06
C ARG A 166 -7.94 9.75 3.50
N GLY A 167 -7.85 8.55 2.93
CA GLY A 167 -6.77 7.60 3.18
C GLY A 167 -7.04 6.26 2.51
N VAL A 168 -6.11 5.32 2.68
CA VAL A 168 -6.28 3.94 2.22
C VAL A 168 -6.55 3.02 3.41
N LEU A 169 -7.67 2.30 3.34
CA LEU A 169 -7.94 1.16 4.19
C LEU A 169 -7.31 -0.08 3.57
N LEU A 170 -6.21 -0.54 4.16
CA LEU A 170 -5.54 -1.77 3.76
C LEU A 170 -6.13 -2.95 4.52
N GLY A 171 -6.34 -4.06 3.82
CA GLY A 171 -6.66 -5.34 4.41
C GLY A 171 -5.96 -6.50 3.73
N ARG A 172 -5.61 -7.51 4.52
CA ARG A 172 -5.07 -8.78 4.04
C ARG A 172 -6.23 -9.76 3.92
N VAL A 173 -6.41 -10.33 2.74
CA VAL A 173 -7.50 -11.25 2.45
C VAL A 173 -6.96 -12.58 1.99
N GLU A 174 -7.43 -13.65 2.63
CA GLU A 174 -7.16 -15.02 2.22
C GLU A 174 -7.86 -15.34 0.90
N ARG A 175 -7.06 -15.69 -0.11
CA ARG A 175 -7.53 -16.20 -1.41
C ARG A 175 -7.65 -17.72 -1.38
N SER A 176 -6.67 -18.40 -0.79
CA SER A 176 -6.69 -19.84 -0.47
C SER A 176 -5.86 -20.09 0.80
N ALA A 177 -5.85 -21.32 1.30
CA ALA A 177 -5.11 -21.68 2.53
C ALA A 177 -3.62 -21.30 2.49
N ALA A 178 -3.02 -21.27 1.30
CA ALA A 178 -1.62 -20.90 1.08
C ALA A 178 -1.43 -19.51 0.44
N ASP A 179 -2.51 -18.81 0.07
CA ASP A 179 -2.43 -17.56 -0.68
C ASP A 179 -3.20 -16.40 -0.03
N VAL A 180 -2.51 -15.27 0.11
CA VAL A 180 -3.05 -14.02 0.67
C VAL A 180 -2.82 -12.91 -0.34
N VAL A 181 -3.85 -12.09 -0.57
CA VAL A 181 -3.77 -10.85 -1.33
C VAL A 181 -3.93 -9.65 -0.41
N VAL A 182 -3.38 -8.52 -0.83
CA VAL A 182 -3.60 -7.23 -0.16
C VAL A 182 -4.61 -6.43 -0.95
N VAL A 183 -5.59 -5.88 -0.23
CA VAL A 183 -6.63 -5.01 -0.78
C VAL A 183 -6.50 -3.65 -0.12
N GLY A 184 -6.35 -2.59 -0.91
CA GLY A 184 -6.56 -1.22 -0.49
C GLY A 184 -7.94 -0.75 -0.95
N VAL A 185 -8.71 -0.16 -0.05
CA VAL A 185 -9.93 0.59 -0.36
C VAL A 185 -9.66 2.06 -0.14
N THR A 186 -9.95 2.92 -1.11
CA THR A 186 -9.72 4.36 -1.00
C THR A 186 -10.90 5.17 -1.53
N HIS A 187 -10.99 6.41 -1.08
CA HIS A 187 -11.80 7.45 -1.70
C HIS A 187 -10.92 8.70 -1.78
N LEU A 188 -10.44 9.05 -2.98
CA LEU A 188 -9.54 10.19 -3.18
C LEU A 188 -10.30 11.52 -3.09
N GLU A 189 -9.55 12.62 -2.93
CA GLU A 189 -10.11 13.96 -2.76
C GLU A 189 -11.14 14.30 -3.85
N SER A 190 -12.34 14.70 -3.44
CA SER A 190 -13.44 15.06 -4.33
C SER A 190 -13.28 16.49 -4.85
N PHE A 191 -14.10 16.85 -5.85
CA PHE A 191 -14.15 18.21 -6.36
C PHE A 191 -14.74 19.17 -5.32
N VAL A 192 -14.05 20.28 -5.07
CA VAL A 192 -14.54 21.34 -4.18
C VAL A 192 -14.45 22.66 -4.91
N LYS A 193 -15.59 23.35 -5.00
CA LYS A 193 -15.69 24.65 -5.64
C LYS A 193 -14.83 25.68 -4.90
N GLY A 194 -14.00 26.42 -5.62
CA GLY A 194 -13.15 27.49 -5.11
C GLY A 194 -11.76 27.06 -4.63
N VAL A 195 -11.44 25.77 -4.59
CA VAL A 195 -10.10 25.23 -4.28
C VAL A 195 -9.69 24.09 -5.23
N GLU A 196 -10.21 24.12 -6.46
CA GLU A 196 -10.10 23.03 -7.44
C GLU A 196 -8.66 22.61 -7.70
N GLY A 197 -7.72 23.57 -7.80
CA GLY A 197 -6.30 23.30 -8.00
C GLY A 197 -5.66 22.50 -6.86
N VAL A 198 -6.01 22.85 -5.61
CA VAL A 198 -5.47 22.19 -4.40
C VAL A 198 -5.97 20.76 -4.30
N VAL A 199 -7.28 20.54 -4.48
CA VAL A 199 -7.85 19.19 -4.40
C VAL A 199 -7.42 18.31 -5.57
N ARG A 200 -7.15 18.89 -6.74
CA ARG A 200 -6.57 18.17 -7.88
C ARG A 200 -5.15 17.69 -7.60
N GLU A 201 -4.29 18.58 -7.08
CA GLU A 201 -2.91 18.21 -6.71
C GLU A 201 -2.90 17.16 -5.61
N ALA A 202 -3.73 17.34 -4.58
CA ALA A 202 -3.93 16.35 -3.52
C ALA A 202 -4.38 15.00 -4.09
N ARG A 203 -5.43 14.97 -4.93
CA ARG A 203 -5.93 13.74 -5.56
C ARG A 203 -4.85 13.02 -6.38
N ALA A 204 -4.02 13.73 -7.14
CA ALA A 204 -2.91 13.14 -7.89
C ALA A 204 -1.85 12.51 -6.97
N LYS A 205 -1.48 13.20 -5.89
CA LYS A 205 -0.55 12.68 -4.90
C LYS A 205 -1.13 11.44 -4.19
N GLN A 206 -2.38 11.53 -3.75
CA GLN A 206 -3.09 10.46 -3.07
C GLN A 206 -3.25 9.20 -3.95
N ALA A 207 -3.48 9.34 -5.26
CA ALA A 207 -3.53 8.21 -6.19
C ALA A 207 -2.21 7.42 -6.23
N VAL A 208 -1.08 8.12 -6.17
CA VAL A 208 0.25 7.51 -6.11
C VAL A 208 0.49 6.91 -4.71
N GLU A 209 0.24 7.67 -3.64
CA GLU A 209 0.38 7.21 -2.25
C GLU A 209 -0.47 5.96 -1.97
N ALA A 210 -1.64 5.85 -2.57
CA ALA A 210 -2.53 4.71 -2.39
C ALA A 210 -1.98 3.41 -3.01
N GLN A 211 -1.49 3.50 -4.25
CA GLN A 211 -0.80 2.40 -4.91
C GLN A 211 0.45 2.02 -4.13
N GLU A 212 1.22 3.00 -3.65
CA GLU A 212 2.39 2.76 -2.80
C GLU A 212 2.01 2.06 -1.49
N ALA A 213 0.92 2.46 -0.82
CA ALA A 213 0.48 1.83 0.41
C ALA A 213 0.13 0.35 0.21
N VAL A 214 -0.52 0.02 -0.91
CA VAL A 214 -0.82 -1.38 -1.29
C VAL A 214 0.46 -2.13 -1.64
N GLU A 215 1.34 -1.59 -2.49
CA GLU A 215 2.65 -2.19 -2.82
C GLU A 215 3.48 -2.46 -1.56
N ALA A 216 3.51 -1.51 -0.62
CA ALA A 216 4.21 -1.63 0.66
C ALA A 216 3.68 -2.82 1.44
N GLU A 217 2.36 -2.95 1.51
CA GLU A 217 1.72 -4.01 2.28
C GLU A 217 1.88 -5.37 1.61
N VAL A 218 1.75 -5.46 0.28
CA VAL A 218 2.03 -6.68 -0.48
C VAL A 218 3.43 -7.20 -0.15
N LYS A 219 4.42 -6.30 -0.18
CA LYS A 219 5.82 -6.60 0.09
C LYS A 219 6.05 -6.95 1.57
N ALA A 220 5.40 -6.25 2.49
CA ALA A 220 5.54 -6.47 3.93
C ALA A 220 4.94 -7.81 4.38
N THR A 221 3.92 -8.30 3.69
CA THR A 221 3.19 -9.51 4.08
C THR A 221 3.48 -10.71 3.17
N SER A 222 4.35 -10.54 2.17
CA SER A 222 4.59 -11.53 1.11
C SER A 222 3.31 -12.00 0.44
N ALA A 223 2.34 -11.09 0.25
CA ALA A 223 1.12 -11.41 -0.47
C ALA A 223 1.42 -11.65 -1.95
N SER A 224 0.64 -12.49 -2.61
CA SER A 224 0.84 -12.82 -4.03
C SER A 224 0.50 -11.67 -4.97
N ALA A 225 -0.45 -10.83 -4.58
CA ALA A 225 -0.94 -9.70 -5.36
C ALA A 225 -1.43 -8.56 -4.47
N GLY A 226 -1.42 -7.35 -5.05
CA GLY A 226 -2.04 -6.16 -4.50
C GLY A 226 -3.21 -5.70 -5.36
N ILE A 227 -4.22 -5.15 -4.72
CA ILE A 227 -5.43 -4.68 -5.39
C ILE A 227 -5.78 -3.35 -4.75
N LEU A 228 -5.93 -2.31 -5.56
CA LEU A 228 -6.46 -1.03 -5.10
C LEU A 228 -7.82 -0.84 -5.74
N ILE A 229 -8.84 -0.69 -4.90
CA ILE A 229 -10.21 -0.43 -5.31
C ILE A 229 -10.70 0.85 -4.69
N GLY A 230 -11.60 1.55 -5.37
CA GLY A 230 -12.26 2.69 -4.79
C GLY A 230 -12.70 3.74 -5.78
N ASP A 231 -13.32 4.77 -5.21
CA ASP A 231 -13.65 6.01 -5.88
C ASP A 231 -12.39 6.87 -5.97
N THR A 232 -11.84 6.98 -7.17
CA THR A 232 -10.63 7.78 -7.42
C THR A 232 -10.94 9.25 -7.68
N ASN A 233 -12.21 9.64 -7.84
CA ASN A 233 -12.62 10.97 -8.30
C ASN A 233 -11.85 11.47 -9.54
N TRP A 234 -11.21 10.56 -10.29
CA TRP A 234 -10.31 10.94 -11.37
C TRP A 234 -11.08 11.28 -12.63
N ASN A 235 -10.93 12.50 -13.13
CA ASN A 235 -11.52 12.91 -14.40
C ASN A 235 -10.41 13.08 -15.44
N GLU A 236 -10.28 12.17 -16.41
CA GLU A 236 -9.21 12.26 -17.42
C GLU A 236 -9.21 13.58 -18.22
N SER A 237 -10.39 14.20 -18.43
CA SER A 237 -10.48 15.47 -19.15
C SER A 237 -9.88 16.64 -18.37
N ASP A 238 -10.05 16.65 -17.05
CA ASP A 238 -9.55 17.73 -16.21
C ASP A 238 -8.17 17.39 -15.66
N ASP A 239 -8.03 16.21 -15.06
CA ASP A 239 -6.86 15.75 -14.30
C ASP A 239 -5.72 15.25 -15.21
N GLY A 240 -6.03 14.78 -16.42
CA GLY A 240 -5.08 14.15 -17.35
C GLY A 240 -5.01 12.63 -17.20
N GLU A 241 -3.91 12.03 -17.68
CA GLU A 241 -3.70 10.59 -17.55
C GLU A 241 -3.62 10.17 -16.09
N PHE A 242 -4.32 9.09 -15.73
CA PHE A 242 -4.27 8.55 -14.37
C PHE A 242 -2.84 8.13 -14.02
N PRO A 243 -2.29 8.51 -12.86
CA PRO A 243 -0.90 8.25 -12.50
C PRO A 243 -0.70 6.78 -12.08
N LEU A 244 -0.83 5.87 -13.06
CA LEU A 244 -0.66 4.44 -12.89
C LEU A 244 0.83 4.12 -12.73
N ARG A 245 1.19 3.51 -11.61
CA ARG A 245 2.59 3.16 -11.34
C ARG A 245 3.03 1.94 -12.13
N ALA A 246 4.33 1.84 -12.37
CA ALA A 246 4.92 0.69 -13.05
C ALA A 246 4.56 -0.63 -12.33
N GLY A 247 4.07 -1.61 -13.09
CA GLY A 247 3.66 -2.91 -12.56
C GLY A 247 2.19 -2.98 -12.12
N TRP A 248 1.46 -1.86 -12.16
CA TRP A 248 0.00 -1.85 -12.00
C TRP A 248 -0.70 -2.00 -13.33
N LYS A 249 -1.90 -2.57 -13.28
CA LYS A 249 -2.83 -2.71 -14.40
C LYS A 249 -4.19 -2.17 -13.98
N ASP A 250 -4.81 -1.36 -14.82
CA ASP A 250 -6.21 -1.00 -14.67
C ASP A 250 -7.09 -2.15 -15.19
N ALA A 251 -8.10 -2.55 -14.42
CA ALA A 251 -9.05 -3.59 -14.81
C ALA A 251 -9.91 -3.17 -16.01
N TRP A 252 -10.11 -1.87 -16.22
CA TRP A 252 -10.81 -1.38 -17.40
C TRP A 252 -9.90 -1.43 -18.63
N GLN A 253 -10.28 -2.26 -19.60
CA GLN A 253 -9.50 -2.55 -20.81
C GLN A 253 -10.04 -1.85 -22.07
N GLY A 254 -10.74 -0.71 -21.91
CA GLY A 254 -11.23 0.09 -23.02
C GLY A 254 -12.67 -0.21 -23.50
N ASP A 255 -13.45 -0.99 -22.75
CA ASP A 255 -14.85 -1.28 -23.11
C ASP A 255 -15.76 -0.08 -22.79
N GLU A 256 -16.42 0.48 -23.80
CA GLU A 256 -17.30 1.64 -23.66
C GLU A 256 -18.55 1.32 -22.80
N ALA A 257 -19.03 0.06 -22.78
CA ALA A 257 -20.20 -0.34 -21.99
C ALA A 257 -19.96 -0.24 -20.47
N THR A 258 -18.69 -0.28 -20.04
CA THR A 258 -18.27 -0.23 -18.63
C THR A 258 -17.43 1.00 -18.30
N ARG A 259 -17.40 1.98 -19.22
CA ARG A 259 -16.53 3.15 -19.10
C ARG A 259 -16.92 4.10 -17.99
N TYR A 260 -18.21 4.38 -17.81
CA TYR A 260 -18.66 5.40 -16.85
C TYR A 260 -19.25 4.74 -15.61
N THR A 261 -18.68 5.05 -14.45
CA THR A 261 -19.13 4.53 -13.15
C THR A 261 -19.98 5.56 -12.41
N TYR A 262 -19.80 6.84 -12.74
CA TYR A 262 -20.73 7.93 -12.43
C TYR A 262 -21.30 8.45 -13.75
N ASP A 263 -22.55 8.09 -14.09
CA ASP A 263 -23.17 8.45 -15.37
C ASP A 263 -24.52 9.12 -15.17
N GLY A 264 -24.58 10.43 -15.38
CA GLY A 264 -25.82 11.18 -15.23
C GLY A 264 -26.91 10.91 -16.26
N LYS A 265 -26.56 10.28 -17.39
CA LYS A 265 -27.50 9.90 -18.43
C LYS A 265 -28.10 8.53 -18.14
N ALA A 266 -27.26 7.58 -17.72
CA ALA A 266 -27.68 6.21 -17.46
C ALA A 266 -28.26 6.04 -16.06
N ASN A 267 -27.73 6.73 -15.05
CA ASN A 267 -28.25 6.67 -13.69
C ASN A 267 -29.55 7.50 -13.59
N PRO A 268 -30.71 6.87 -13.36
CA PRO A 268 -31.99 7.57 -13.35
C PRO A 268 -32.13 8.61 -12.23
N MET A 269 -31.24 8.58 -11.23
CA MET A 269 -31.22 9.50 -10.09
C MET A 269 -30.56 10.85 -10.40
N LEU A 270 -29.67 10.90 -11.39
CA LEU A 270 -28.69 11.99 -11.53
C LEU A 270 -29.11 13.14 -12.48
N ARG A 271 -30.05 12.94 -13.40
CA ARG A 271 -30.66 14.00 -14.24
C ARG A 271 -29.69 15.07 -14.82
N HIS A 272 -28.47 14.69 -15.18
CA HIS A 272 -27.49 15.60 -15.81
C HIS A 272 -26.66 14.87 -16.87
N LYS A 273 -25.84 15.59 -17.64
CA LYS A 273 -25.08 14.99 -18.74
C LYS A 273 -23.66 14.58 -18.37
N PHE A 274 -23.19 14.88 -17.15
CA PHE A 274 -21.85 14.53 -16.68
C PHE A 274 -21.67 13.02 -16.57
N ARG A 275 -20.51 12.53 -17.02
CA ARG A 275 -20.15 11.11 -17.00
C ARG A 275 -18.66 10.97 -16.76
N HIS A 276 -18.27 10.22 -15.73
CA HIS A 276 -16.88 10.04 -15.35
C HIS A 276 -16.61 8.58 -14.93
N ARG A 277 -15.33 8.19 -15.00
CA ARG A 277 -14.81 6.89 -14.57
C ARG A 277 -14.08 7.04 -13.25
N TYR A 278 -14.86 7.35 -12.22
CA TYR A 278 -14.32 7.59 -10.88
C TYR A 278 -13.91 6.29 -10.21
N ASP A 279 -14.71 5.24 -10.32
CA ASP A 279 -14.47 3.98 -9.63
C ASP A 279 -13.52 3.09 -10.44
N ARG A 280 -12.44 2.62 -9.80
CA ARG A 280 -11.41 1.80 -10.46
C ARG A 280 -11.09 0.56 -9.65
N ILE A 281 -10.67 -0.48 -10.37
CA ILE A 281 -10.00 -1.64 -9.82
C ILE A 281 -8.62 -1.70 -10.47
N LEU A 282 -7.58 -1.53 -9.66
CA LEU A 282 -6.20 -1.61 -10.09
C LEU A 282 -5.56 -2.85 -9.48
N ALA A 283 -4.79 -3.59 -10.27
CA ALA A 283 -4.11 -4.79 -9.83
C ALA A 283 -2.59 -4.64 -9.94
N PHE A 284 -1.89 -5.06 -8.90
CA PHE A 284 -0.43 -5.09 -8.79
C PHE A 284 0.04 -6.54 -8.65
N GLY A 285 1.03 -6.92 -9.45
CA GLY A 285 1.62 -8.26 -9.45
C GLY A 285 1.32 -9.03 -10.73
N ARG A 286 1.39 -10.36 -10.64
CA ARG A 286 1.34 -11.24 -11.82
C ARG A 286 -0.08 -11.63 -12.24
N ASP A 287 -1.06 -11.39 -11.40
CA ASP A 287 -2.43 -11.79 -11.68
C ASP A 287 -2.94 -11.17 -12.99
N ARG A 288 -3.75 -11.98 -13.68
CA ARG A 288 -4.57 -11.49 -14.78
C ARG A 288 -5.87 -10.97 -14.20
N VAL A 289 -6.31 -9.83 -14.71
CA VAL A 289 -7.60 -9.25 -14.35
C VAL A 289 -8.61 -9.62 -15.43
N GLY A 290 -9.73 -10.19 -15.02
CA GLY A 290 -10.88 -10.46 -15.88
C GLY A 290 -11.59 -9.17 -16.29
N PRO A 291 -12.61 -9.27 -17.16
CA PRO A 291 -13.36 -8.11 -17.61
C PRO A 291 -14.07 -7.42 -16.44
N LEU A 292 -14.07 -6.08 -16.47
CA LEU A 292 -14.83 -5.24 -15.55
C LEU A 292 -16.33 -5.39 -15.83
N ARG A 293 -17.17 -5.33 -14.79
CA ARG A 293 -18.64 -5.28 -14.88
C ARG A 293 -19.18 -4.18 -14.00
N LEU A 294 -20.24 -3.51 -14.46
CA LEU A 294 -21.01 -2.56 -13.66
C LEU A 294 -22.06 -3.30 -12.81
N LEU A 295 -22.31 -2.81 -11.60
CA LEU A 295 -23.30 -3.31 -10.66
C LEU A 295 -24.30 -2.21 -10.30
N GLY A 296 -25.57 -2.57 -10.14
CA GLY A 296 -26.61 -1.64 -9.69
C GLY A 296 -27.01 -0.61 -10.73
N THR A 297 -27.01 -1.01 -12.01
CA THR A 297 -27.51 -0.19 -13.12
C THR A 297 -29.03 -0.08 -13.13
N GLU A 298 -29.71 -0.97 -12.41
CA GLU A 298 -31.17 -1.01 -12.34
C GLU A 298 -31.70 -0.23 -11.12
N PRO A 299 -32.88 0.42 -11.25
CA PRO A 299 -33.53 1.05 -10.12
C PRO A 299 -33.85 0.06 -8.98
N VAL A 300 -33.72 0.54 -7.74
CA VAL A 300 -34.20 -0.12 -6.53
C VAL A 300 -35.49 0.59 -6.13
N GLY A 301 -36.58 -0.17 -5.98
CA GLY A 301 -37.93 0.37 -5.84
C GLY A 301 -38.03 1.59 -4.90
N GLY A 302 -38.84 2.57 -5.28
CA GLY A 302 -39.00 3.85 -4.59
C GLY A 302 -38.67 5.05 -5.49
N THR A 303 -38.82 6.27 -4.95
CA THR A 303 -38.49 7.51 -5.66
C THR A 303 -37.76 8.49 -4.76
N LEU A 304 -36.78 9.20 -5.31
CA LEU A 304 -36.12 10.34 -4.65
C LEU A 304 -36.78 11.64 -5.14
N VAL A 305 -36.95 12.64 -4.27
CA VAL A 305 -37.32 13.99 -4.70
C VAL A 305 -36.05 14.78 -4.98
N ARG A 306 -35.85 15.20 -6.22
CA ARG A 306 -34.70 16.02 -6.63
C ARG A 306 -35.17 17.16 -7.51
N HIS A 307 -34.79 18.39 -7.17
CA HIS A 307 -35.27 19.62 -7.83
C HIS A 307 -36.80 19.61 -8.05
N ASN A 308 -37.57 19.34 -6.99
CA ASN A 308 -39.04 19.27 -6.99
C ASN A 308 -39.66 18.21 -7.91
N SER A 309 -38.89 17.22 -8.36
CA SER A 309 -39.39 16.10 -9.17
C SER A 309 -39.09 14.75 -8.52
N LYS A 310 -40.01 13.79 -8.64
CA LYS A 310 -39.75 12.40 -8.27
C LYS A 310 -38.93 11.71 -9.37
N VAL A 311 -37.83 11.08 -8.99
CA VAL A 311 -36.98 10.27 -9.88
C VAL A 311 -36.94 8.82 -9.41
N PRO A 312 -36.85 7.84 -10.33
CA PRO A 312 -36.52 6.48 -9.94
C PRO A 312 -35.21 6.45 -9.18
N MET A 313 -35.13 5.58 -8.20
CA MET A 313 -33.97 5.49 -7.34
C MET A 313 -33.07 4.37 -7.78
N ALA A 314 -31.78 4.65 -7.95
CA ALA A 314 -30.75 3.63 -8.10
C ALA A 314 -30.14 3.28 -6.72
N PRO A 315 -29.39 2.17 -6.59
CA PRO A 315 -28.71 1.80 -5.34
C PRO A 315 -27.80 2.91 -4.81
N SER A 316 -27.12 3.62 -5.70
CA SER A 316 -26.26 4.78 -5.42
C SER A 316 -26.28 5.72 -6.62
N ASP A 317 -25.74 6.94 -6.48
CA ASP A 317 -25.43 7.80 -7.61
C ASP A 317 -24.23 7.28 -8.44
N HIS A 318 -23.43 6.38 -7.85
CA HIS A 318 -22.44 5.55 -8.55
C HIS A 318 -22.99 4.18 -8.94
N PHE A 319 -22.50 3.63 -10.05
CA PHE A 319 -22.54 2.21 -10.33
C PHE A 319 -21.33 1.53 -9.66
N GLY A 320 -21.56 0.40 -9.00
CA GLY A 320 -20.46 -0.42 -8.48
C GLY A 320 -19.67 -1.06 -9.62
N VAL A 321 -18.42 -1.42 -9.36
CA VAL A 321 -17.56 -2.12 -10.32
C VAL A 321 -17.09 -3.45 -9.75
N ALA A 322 -17.06 -4.49 -10.59
CA ALA A 322 -16.60 -5.83 -10.22
C ALA A 322 -15.60 -6.37 -11.25
N ALA A 323 -14.57 -7.08 -10.77
CA ALA A 323 -13.64 -7.83 -11.62
C ALA A 323 -13.14 -9.09 -10.89
N THR A 324 -12.65 -10.05 -11.66
CA THR A 324 -12.09 -11.29 -11.12
C THR A 324 -10.59 -11.35 -11.33
N LEU A 325 -9.82 -11.64 -10.30
CA LEU A 325 -8.40 -11.95 -10.42
C LEU A 325 -8.21 -13.44 -10.65
N LEU A 326 -7.55 -13.75 -11.76
CA LEU A 326 -7.23 -15.10 -12.21
C LEU A 326 -5.72 -15.28 -11.93
N GLY A 327 -5.36 -16.13 -10.97
CA GLY A 327 -3.99 -16.27 -10.48
C GLY A 327 -3.00 -16.62 -11.60
N HIS A 328 -1.72 -16.27 -11.43
CA HIS A 328 -0.70 -16.59 -12.42
C HIS A 328 -0.24 -18.04 -12.35
N HIS A 329 -0.34 -18.77 -13.45
CA HIS A 329 0.27 -20.10 -13.65
C HIS A 329 1.61 -19.93 -14.37
N ASP A 330 2.73 -20.35 -13.76
CA ASP A 330 3.96 -20.60 -14.52
C ASP A 330 3.82 -21.99 -15.18
N PRO A 331 3.78 -22.12 -16.52
CA PRO A 331 3.77 -23.45 -17.15
C PRO A 331 5.04 -24.23 -16.77
N PRO A 332 4.98 -25.57 -16.62
CA PRO A 332 6.17 -26.36 -16.39
C PRO A 332 7.19 -26.10 -17.52
N PRO A 333 8.51 -26.15 -17.21
CA PRO A 333 9.53 -25.75 -18.15
C PRO A 333 9.53 -26.67 -19.37
N THR A 334 8.87 -26.24 -20.43
CA THR A 334 8.94 -26.90 -21.73
C THR A 334 10.24 -26.48 -22.40
N THR A 335 10.95 -27.50 -22.85
CA THR A 335 12.26 -27.37 -23.48
C THR A 335 12.13 -26.74 -24.86
N LYS A 336 13.05 -25.78 -25.14
CA LYS A 336 13.41 -25.19 -26.45
C LYS A 336 12.40 -24.14 -26.97
N LYS A 337 12.79 -23.01 -27.57
CA LYS A 337 13.92 -22.73 -28.49
C LYS A 337 14.22 -21.22 -28.49
N LYS A 338 15.47 -20.86 -28.78
CA LYS A 338 15.97 -19.49 -28.94
C LYS A 338 15.09 -18.65 -29.86
N SER A 339 14.66 -17.49 -29.39
CA SER A 339 14.26 -16.36 -30.23
C SER A 339 15.14 -15.17 -29.85
N THR A 340 15.99 -14.77 -30.78
CA THR A 340 16.85 -13.60 -30.72
C THR A 340 16.05 -12.37 -31.12
N THR A 341 16.05 -11.35 -30.27
CA THR A 341 15.74 -9.98 -30.72
C THR A 341 16.66 -9.01 -30.01
N ASN A 342 17.58 -8.43 -30.78
CA ASN A 342 18.52 -7.40 -30.34
C ASN A 342 17.82 -6.04 -30.26
N TRP A 343 18.15 -5.26 -29.23
CA TRP A 343 18.08 -3.79 -29.23
C TRP A 343 19.35 -3.25 -28.52
N PRO A 344 19.89 -2.08 -28.89
CA PRO A 344 21.32 -1.88 -29.06
C PRO A 344 22.06 -1.62 -27.77
N ARG A 345 23.32 -2.09 -27.77
CA ARG A 345 24.34 -1.81 -26.76
C ARG A 345 24.85 -0.38 -26.93
N SER A 346 24.78 0.41 -25.86
CA SER A 346 25.77 1.47 -25.63
C SER A 346 26.87 0.92 -24.72
N SER A 347 28.10 1.08 -25.18
CA SER A 347 29.31 0.58 -24.57
C SER A 347 29.76 1.47 -23.41
N SER A 348 29.63 0.96 -22.18
CA SER A 348 30.59 1.25 -21.11
C SER A 348 30.94 -0.07 -20.44
N SER A 349 32.22 -0.27 -20.13
CA SER A 349 32.78 -1.47 -19.50
C SER A 349 32.14 -1.68 -18.12
N SER A 350 30.99 -2.36 -18.09
CA SER A 350 30.28 -2.64 -16.85
C SER A 350 31.08 -3.64 -16.00
N SER A 351 31.68 -3.14 -14.92
CA SER A 351 32.28 -4.00 -13.90
C SER A 351 31.21 -4.91 -13.28
N SER A 352 31.59 -6.13 -12.90
CA SER A 352 30.67 -7.09 -12.27
C SER A 352 31.21 -7.59 -10.93
N TYR A 353 30.32 -7.81 -9.97
CA TYR A 353 30.61 -8.42 -8.67
C TYR A 353 29.92 -9.78 -8.61
N ARG A 354 30.70 -10.86 -8.55
CA ARG A 354 30.19 -12.25 -8.52
C ARG A 354 29.16 -12.53 -9.63
N GLY A 355 29.43 -12.02 -10.83
CA GLY A 355 28.57 -12.16 -12.02
C GLY A 355 27.36 -11.23 -12.07
N ALA A 356 27.12 -10.40 -11.04
CA ALA A 356 26.11 -9.34 -11.06
C ALA A 356 26.72 -8.04 -11.58
N LEU A 357 26.02 -7.34 -12.48
CA LEU A 357 26.47 -6.03 -12.95
C LEU A 357 26.46 -5.01 -11.81
N VAL A 358 27.53 -4.23 -11.69
CA VAL A 358 27.60 -3.12 -10.73
C VAL A 358 26.79 -1.94 -11.29
N PRO A 359 25.84 -1.37 -10.52
CA PRO A 359 25.03 -0.26 -11.01
C PRO A 359 25.86 1.03 -11.14
N ALA A 360 25.88 1.66 -12.31
CA ALA A 360 26.49 2.99 -12.48
C ALA A 360 25.83 4.05 -11.57
N PRO A 361 26.54 5.06 -11.04
CA PRO A 361 27.94 5.37 -11.26
C PRO A 361 28.90 4.63 -10.30
N PHE A 362 28.44 3.60 -9.58
CA PHE A 362 29.30 2.88 -8.64
C PHE A 362 30.38 2.09 -9.37
N ARG A 363 31.59 2.12 -8.82
CA ARG A 363 32.74 1.31 -9.24
C ARG A 363 33.11 0.32 -8.15
N LEU A 364 33.47 -0.90 -8.54
CA LEU A 364 33.98 -1.91 -7.63
C LEU A 364 35.47 -1.66 -7.36
N VAL A 365 35.82 -1.53 -6.09
CA VAL A 365 37.17 -1.33 -5.57
C VAL A 365 37.53 -2.53 -4.71
N GLU A 366 38.75 -3.05 -4.89
CA GLU A 366 39.30 -4.17 -4.10
C GLU A 366 38.34 -5.38 -4.00
N GLY A 367 37.58 -5.60 -5.08
CA GLY A 367 36.67 -6.73 -5.25
C GLY A 367 35.47 -6.78 -4.30
N THR A 368 35.35 -5.88 -3.30
CA THR A 368 34.31 -5.99 -2.25
C THR A 368 33.74 -4.65 -1.75
N LEU A 369 34.21 -3.52 -2.29
CA LEU A 369 33.74 -2.19 -1.93
C LEU A 369 33.17 -1.49 -3.15
N LEU A 370 31.96 -0.96 -3.07
CA LEU A 370 31.46 -0.04 -4.09
C LEU A 370 31.75 1.39 -3.69
N VAL A 371 32.19 2.20 -4.65
CA VAL A 371 32.48 3.62 -4.46
C VAL A 371 31.77 4.43 -5.54
N ALA A 372 31.10 5.51 -5.16
CA ALA A 372 30.53 6.49 -6.09
C ALA A 372 30.67 7.90 -5.54
N GLU A 373 30.85 8.87 -6.43
CA GLU A 373 30.84 10.30 -6.12
C GLU A 373 29.56 10.90 -6.72
N PHE A 374 28.92 11.78 -5.97
CA PHE A 374 27.71 12.48 -6.41
C PHE A 374 27.86 13.99 -6.19
N ASN A 375 27.16 14.75 -7.02
CA ASN A 375 27.00 16.21 -6.92
C ASN A 375 28.31 17.02 -7.03
N GLY A 376 29.27 16.51 -7.80
CA GLY A 376 30.51 17.22 -8.12
C GLY A 376 31.63 17.07 -7.09
N PRO A 377 32.77 17.75 -7.28
CA PRO A 377 33.90 17.65 -6.38
C PRO A 377 33.63 18.38 -5.04
N PRO A 378 34.14 17.88 -3.91
CA PRO A 378 34.07 18.60 -2.64
C PRO A 378 34.77 19.96 -2.70
N LEU A 379 34.35 20.91 -1.86
CA LEU A 379 35.04 22.17 -1.69
C LEU A 379 36.50 21.93 -1.27
N ALA A 380 37.44 22.52 -2.02
CA ALA A 380 38.88 22.30 -1.83
C ALA A 380 39.35 22.70 -0.42
N GLU A 381 38.70 23.70 0.17
CA GLU A 381 39.02 24.26 1.49
C GLU A 381 38.57 23.37 2.66
N ALA A 382 37.66 22.41 2.43
CA ALA A 382 37.23 21.49 3.48
C ALA A 382 38.32 20.44 3.75
N THR A 383 38.96 20.54 4.92
CA THR A 383 40.07 19.66 5.33
C THR A 383 39.65 18.48 6.21
N LYS A 384 38.40 18.51 6.71
CA LYS A 384 37.83 17.57 7.69
C LYS A 384 36.79 16.64 7.05
N LEU A 385 36.52 15.51 7.69
CA LEU A 385 35.54 14.51 7.23
C LEU A 385 34.35 14.41 8.19
N ALA A 386 33.14 14.52 7.64
CA ALA A 386 31.92 14.12 8.32
C ALA A 386 31.40 12.85 7.64
N GLY A 387 31.49 11.73 8.37
CA GLY A 387 31.00 10.44 7.92
C GLY A 387 29.61 10.13 8.48
N PHE A 388 28.80 9.44 7.69
CA PHE A 388 27.45 9.07 8.05
C PHE A 388 27.17 7.62 7.66
N ASP A 389 26.44 6.88 8.48
CA ASP A 389 25.71 5.73 7.97
C ASP A 389 24.52 6.18 7.10
N PHE A 390 24.00 5.26 6.30
CA PHE A 390 22.83 5.52 5.48
C PHE A 390 21.53 5.08 6.17
N ASP A 391 21.38 3.77 6.39
CA ASP A 391 20.12 3.17 6.82
C ASP A 391 19.86 3.40 8.30
N GLY A 392 18.83 4.16 8.63
CA GLY A 392 18.48 4.54 10.00
C GLY A 392 19.16 5.83 10.47
N THR A 393 20.04 6.40 9.66
CA THR A 393 20.78 7.64 9.95
C THR A 393 20.38 8.77 9.01
N LEU A 394 20.64 8.60 7.71
CA LEU A 394 20.33 9.60 6.68
C LEU A 394 19.02 9.30 5.95
N ALA A 395 18.71 8.02 5.83
CA ALA A 395 17.49 7.50 5.24
C ALA A 395 16.81 6.56 6.24
N ASP A 396 15.50 6.48 6.20
CA ASP A 396 14.73 5.53 6.99
C ASP A 396 15.15 4.08 6.71
N ARG A 397 15.23 3.28 7.77
CA ARG A 397 15.58 1.87 7.71
C ARG A 397 14.32 1.03 7.52
N ASP A 398 13.72 1.10 6.34
CA ASP A 398 12.61 0.21 6.00
C ASP A 398 13.12 -1.09 5.36
N PHE A 399 13.43 -2.08 6.21
CA PHE A 399 13.85 -3.42 5.77
C PHE A 399 12.84 -4.13 4.87
N ARG A 400 11.60 -3.62 4.79
CA ARG A 400 10.52 -4.15 3.93
C ARG A 400 10.55 -3.53 2.53
N ARG A 401 11.23 -2.40 2.30
CA ARG A 401 11.32 -1.73 1.00
C ARG A 401 12.77 -1.45 0.60
N LYS A 402 13.44 -2.46 0.04
CA LYS A 402 14.88 -2.41 -0.33
C LYS A 402 15.31 -1.23 -1.21
N ASP A 403 14.38 -0.60 -1.94
CA ASP A 403 14.56 0.46 -2.94
C ASP A 403 13.93 1.82 -2.56
N HIS A 404 13.15 1.89 -1.47
CA HIS A 404 12.55 3.13 -0.95
C HIS A 404 13.50 3.83 0.00
N TRP A 405 13.57 5.16 -0.04
CA TRP A 405 14.23 5.94 1.00
C TRP A 405 13.47 7.25 1.23
N ALA A 406 13.34 7.64 2.50
CA ALA A 406 12.96 8.98 2.93
C ALA A 406 13.97 9.46 3.98
N HIS A 407 14.17 10.77 4.11
CA HIS A 407 15.05 11.27 5.18
C HIS A 407 14.46 10.93 6.55
N VAL A 408 15.31 10.42 7.46
CA VAL A 408 14.91 10.19 8.87
C VAL A 408 14.36 11.48 9.48
N TYR A 409 14.97 12.61 9.13
CA TYR A 409 14.50 13.94 9.49
C TYR A 409 14.42 14.85 8.26
N PRO A 410 13.32 15.61 8.08
CA PRO A 410 13.13 16.48 6.92
C PRO A 410 14.23 17.55 6.74
N HIS A 411 14.90 17.94 7.82
CA HIS A 411 15.93 18.98 7.80
C HIS A 411 17.35 18.47 7.45
N ILE A 412 17.54 17.16 7.24
CA ILE A 412 18.85 16.57 6.90
C ILE A 412 19.51 17.24 5.69
N PRO A 413 18.81 17.49 4.55
CA PRO A 413 19.43 18.17 3.41
C PRO A 413 20.02 19.54 3.77
N LYS A 414 19.29 20.34 4.56
CA LYS A 414 19.74 21.66 5.01
C LYS A 414 20.95 21.55 5.95
N ALA A 415 20.94 20.57 6.85
CA ALA A 415 22.05 20.34 7.76
C ALA A 415 23.33 19.91 7.02
N LEU A 416 23.23 18.98 6.07
CA LEU A 416 24.36 18.54 5.26
C LEU A 416 24.91 19.66 4.37
N ALA A 417 24.04 20.49 3.79
CA ALA A 417 24.45 21.66 3.02
C ALA A 417 25.16 22.73 3.87
N SER A 418 24.81 22.86 5.14
CA SER A 418 25.54 23.73 6.06
C SER A 418 26.90 23.12 6.44
N LEU A 419 26.92 21.82 6.69
CA LEU A 419 28.12 21.10 7.12
C LEU A 419 29.18 21.00 6.02
N SER A 420 28.75 20.86 4.76
CA SER A 420 29.63 20.76 3.58
C SER A 420 30.55 21.96 3.37
N LYS A 421 30.24 23.10 4.00
CA LYS A 421 31.09 24.30 4.01
C LYS A 421 32.38 24.14 4.83
N SER A 422 32.43 23.16 5.73
CA SER A 422 33.55 22.96 6.67
C SER A 422 34.08 21.52 6.68
N HIS A 423 33.28 20.56 6.23
CA HIS A 423 33.63 19.14 6.16
C HIS A 423 33.33 18.60 4.78
N LYS A 424 34.15 17.67 4.30
CA LYS A 424 33.79 16.80 3.18
C LYS A 424 32.83 15.73 3.71
N ILE A 425 31.81 15.39 2.93
CA ILE A 425 30.75 14.47 3.36
C ILE A 425 31.00 13.08 2.77
N ALA A 426 30.96 12.05 3.62
CA ALA A 426 31.00 10.66 3.17
C ALA A 426 29.89 9.81 3.78
N VAL A 427 29.29 8.93 2.99
CA VAL A 427 28.35 7.91 3.45
C VAL A 427 29.03 6.56 3.44
N LEU A 428 29.14 5.92 4.62
CA LEU A 428 29.80 4.64 4.80
C LEU A 428 28.77 3.61 5.29
N THR A 429 28.33 2.71 4.40
CA THR A 429 27.23 1.79 4.69
C THR A 429 27.57 0.34 4.35
N ASN A 430 26.96 -0.61 5.06
CA ASN A 430 27.06 -2.03 4.74
C ASN A 430 25.96 -2.44 3.75
N GLU A 431 26.25 -3.40 2.87
CA GLU A 431 25.28 -4.16 2.06
C GLU A 431 25.85 -5.56 1.80
N SER A 432 26.01 -6.34 2.87
CA SER A 432 26.63 -7.67 2.77
C SER A 432 25.74 -8.65 2.01
N VAL A 433 26.24 -9.10 0.86
CA VAL A 433 25.58 -10.07 -0.01
C VAL A 433 26.24 -11.46 0.06
N ASP A 434 27.06 -11.72 1.08
CA ASP A 434 27.78 -13.00 1.24
C ASP A 434 26.82 -14.21 1.31
N HIS A 435 25.62 -14.00 1.86
CA HIS A 435 24.59 -15.02 1.98
C HIS A 435 23.93 -15.38 0.64
N LEU A 436 24.09 -14.54 -0.39
CA LEU A 436 23.53 -14.75 -1.72
C LEU A 436 24.54 -15.52 -2.58
N LYS A 437 24.08 -16.59 -3.23
CA LYS A 437 24.92 -17.48 -4.06
C LYS A 437 24.88 -17.14 -5.55
N ASN A 438 23.75 -16.64 -6.03
CA ASN A 438 23.48 -16.45 -7.46
C ASN A 438 23.58 -14.97 -7.86
N SER A 439 24.05 -14.71 -9.08
CA SER A 439 24.26 -13.35 -9.62
C SER A 439 22.98 -12.52 -9.71
N GLY A 440 21.82 -13.12 -9.99
CA GLY A 440 20.54 -12.42 -10.05
C GLY A 440 20.13 -11.76 -8.71
N PRO A 441 20.01 -12.53 -7.61
CA PRO A 441 19.75 -11.96 -6.28
C PRO A 441 20.80 -10.93 -5.83
N ILE A 442 22.08 -11.15 -6.15
CA ILE A 442 23.14 -10.18 -5.90
C ILE A 442 22.85 -8.88 -6.66
N ALA A 443 22.57 -8.95 -7.96
CA ALA A 443 22.22 -7.79 -8.77
C ALA A 443 21.01 -7.02 -8.20
N ASN A 444 20.00 -7.73 -7.70
CA ASN A 444 18.84 -7.11 -7.07
C ASN A 444 19.20 -6.34 -5.79
N ALA A 445 20.05 -6.93 -4.93
CA ALA A 445 20.52 -6.26 -3.73
C ALA A 445 21.36 -5.00 -4.07
N LEU A 446 22.27 -5.12 -5.03
CA LEU A 446 23.08 -3.98 -5.49
C LEU A 446 22.21 -2.88 -6.09
N ASN A 447 21.26 -3.21 -6.98
CA ASN A 447 20.36 -2.24 -7.60
C ASN A 447 19.52 -1.50 -6.56
N ALA A 448 19.00 -2.21 -5.56
CA ALA A 448 18.15 -1.62 -4.54
C ALA A 448 18.93 -0.64 -3.66
N LYS A 449 20.07 -1.08 -3.11
CA LYS A 449 20.92 -0.23 -2.26
C LYS A 449 21.51 0.96 -3.01
N CYS A 450 22.13 0.72 -4.17
CA CYS A 450 22.74 1.77 -4.99
C CYS A 450 21.68 2.73 -5.54
N GLY A 451 20.48 2.23 -5.85
CA GLY A 451 19.34 3.05 -6.28
C GLY A 451 18.91 4.04 -5.22
N ARG A 452 18.74 3.58 -3.96
CA ARG A 452 18.42 4.45 -2.83
C ARG A 452 19.48 5.52 -2.59
N LEU A 453 20.74 5.12 -2.56
CA LEU A 453 21.86 6.05 -2.40
C LEU A 453 21.91 7.10 -3.50
N ARG A 454 21.67 6.70 -4.77
CA ARG A 454 21.62 7.62 -5.90
C ARG A 454 20.48 8.63 -5.77
N ALA A 455 19.27 8.15 -5.48
CA ALA A 455 18.11 9.02 -5.37
C ALA A 455 18.23 9.96 -4.14
N TRP A 456 18.79 9.47 -3.03
CA TRP A 456 19.12 10.29 -1.86
C TRP A 456 20.14 11.38 -2.19
N ALA A 457 21.24 11.01 -2.85
CA ALA A 457 22.26 11.98 -3.22
C ALA A 457 21.69 13.05 -4.15
N ALA A 458 20.82 12.67 -5.10
CA ALA A 458 20.15 13.62 -6.00
C ALA A 458 19.27 14.64 -5.25
N ALA A 459 18.64 14.24 -4.14
CA ALA A 459 17.82 15.15 -3.33
C ALA A 459 18.64 16.21 -2.58
N LEU A 460 19.95 15.99 -2.39
CA LEU A 460 20.84 16.97 -1.78
C LEU A 460 21.28 18.10 -2.72
N LYS A 461 20.93 18.01 -4.02
CA LYS A 461 21.30 18.98 -5.07
C LYS A 461 22.81 19.19 -5.16
N ASP A 462 23.33 20.26 -4.55
CA ASP A 462 24.71 20.73 -4.75
C ASP A 462 25.68 20.30 -3.64
N VAL A 463 25.27 19.38 -2.75
CA VAL A 463 26.14 18.89 -1.68
C VAL A 463 27.00 17.74 -2.20
N PRO A 464 28.33 17.91 -2.35
CA PRO A 464 29.22 16.86 -2.82
C PRO A 464 29.30 15.74 -1.79
N VAL A 465 29.13 14.49 -2.23
CA VAL A 465 29.17 13.34 -1.33
C VAL A 465 29.89 12.15 -1.96
N LEU A 466 30.78 11.55 -1.17
CA LEU A 466 31.40 10.27 -1.48
C LEU A 466 30.62 9.15 -0.79
N VAL A 467 30.24 8.12 -1.55
CA VAL A 467 29.44 6.99 -1.04
C VAL A 467 30.26 5.71 -1.14
N LEU A 468 30.37 4.99 -0.03
CA LEU A 468 31.07 3.72 0.11
C LEU A 468 30.11 2.64 0.62
N VAL A 469 30.05 1.50 -0.08
CA VAL A 469 29.19 0.37 0.26
C VAL A 469 30.00 -0.92 0.40
N ALA A 470 30.08 -1.46 1.60
CA ALA A 470 30.78 -2.72 1.88
C ALA A 470 29.92 -3.94 1.52
N LEU A 471 30.35 -4.75 0.55
CA LEU A 471 29.57 -5.89 0.02
C LEU A 471 29.80 -7.22 0.76
N SER A 472 30.82 -7.30 1.63
CA SER A 472 31.20 -8.52 2.33
C SER A 472 31.54 -8.27 3.79
N LYS A 473 31.09 -9.16 4.68
CA LYS A 473 31.44 -9.21 6.12
C LYS A 473 32.83 -9.79 6.37
N LYS A 474 33.56 -10.18 5.33
CA LYS A 474 34.87 -10.84 5.44
C LYS A 474 36.06 -9.88 5.28
N THR A 475 35.81 -8.60 4.99
CA THR A 475 36.86 -7.62 4.72
C THR A 475 36.84 -6.48 5.74
N CYS A 476 37.93 -5.72 5.80
CA CYS A 476 38.06 -4.55 6.68
C CYS A 476 37.11 -3.39 6.31
N PHE A 477 36.42 -3.48 5.17
CA PHE A 477 35.44 -2.49 4.76
C PHE A 477 34.12 -2.60 5.53
N HIS A 478 33.73 -3.78 6.00
CA HIS A 478 32.50 -3.90 6.79
C HIS A 478 32.68 -3.24 8.16
N LYS A 479 31.72 -2.41 8.58
CA LYS A 479 31.81 -1.60 9.81
C LYS A 479 32.04 -2.43 11.09
N SER A 480 31.52 -3.65 11.14
CA SER A 480 31.77 -4.60 12.24
C SER A 480 33.16 -5.24 12.26
N LYS A 481 33.97 -5.07 11.21
CA LYS A 481 35.28 -5.72 11.03
C LYS A 481 36.46 -4.77 11.02
N GLY A 482 36.24 -3.52 10.61
CA GLY A 482 37.33 -2.56 10.45
C GLY A 482 36.83 -1.15 10.16
N SER A 483 37.79 -0.24 10.04
CA SER A 483 37.61 1.14 9.61
C SER A 483 37.99 1.34 8.14
N GLY A 484 38.03 0.28 7.32
CA GLY A 484 38.53 0.34 5.94
C GLY A 484 37.77 1.34 5.06
N MET A 485 36.45 1.47 5.22
CA MET A 485 35.67 2.51 4.53
C MET A 485 36.08 3.92 4.96
N TRP A 486 36.38 4.13 6.25
CA TRP A 486 36.85 5.42 6.74
C TRP A 486 38.23 5.77 6.18
N THR A 487 39.19 4.84 6.26
CA THR A 487 40.54 5.01 5.69
C THR A 487 40.47 5.33 4.20
N LYS A 488 39.59 4.64 3.46
CA LYS A 488 39.40 4.90 2.04
C LYS A 488 38.80 6.27 1.77
N ALA A 489 37.80 6.69 2.55
CA ALA A 489 37.21 8.03 2.43
C ALA A 489 38.22 9.13 2.74
N VAL A 490 39.06 8.97 3.78
CA VAL A 490 40.16 9.89 4.12
C VAL A 490 41.13 10.06 2.94
N ALA A 491 41.52 8.94 2.32
CA ALA A 491 42.42 8.95 1.17
C ALA A 491 41.78 9.59 -0.07
N ASP A 492 40.57 9.15 -0.44
CA ASP A 492 39.88 9.61 -1.67
C ASP A 492 39.49 11.08 -1.59
N LEU A 493 39.08 11.54 -0.41
CA LEU A 493 38.73 12.94 -0.16
C LEU A 493 39.93 13.81 0.21
N LYS A 494 41.14 13.23 0.29
CA LYS A 494 42.38 13.93 0.67
C LYS A 494 42.20 14.74 1.96
N ILE A 495 41.71 14.08 3.01
CA ILE A 495 41.47 14.69 4.32
C ILE A 495 42.82 14.93 4.99
N THR A 496 43.05 16.16 5.44
CA THR A 496 44.32 16.60 6.04
C THR A 496 44.19 16.93 7.53
N ASP A 497 42.96 17.07 8.04
CA ASP A 497 42.68 17.32 9.46
C ASP A 497 41.61 16.36 9.99
N THR A 498 42.04 15.39 10.79
CA THR A 498 41.14 14.40 11.42
C THR A 498 40.66 14.82 12.81
N SER A 499 41.22 15.88 13.41
CA SER A 499 41.01 16.22 14.83
C SER A 499 39.55 16.58 15.19
N ALA A 500 38.82 17.11 14.21
CA ALA A 500 37.39 17.43 14.32
C ALA A 500 36.53 16.61 13.35
N SER A 501 37.09 15.55 12.77
CA SER A 501 36.31 14.61 11.97
C SER A 501 35.46 13.72 12.88
N PHE A 502 34.30 13.29 12.38
CA PHE A 502 33.35 12.50 13.17
C PHE A 502 32.53 11.55 12.30
N PHE A 503 31.90 10.58 12.96
CA PHE A 503 30.97 9.64 12.33
C PHE A 503 29.60 9.67 13.02
N VAL A 504 28.53 9.70 12.24
CA VAL A 504 27.14 9.67 12.72
C VAL A 504 26.48 8.35 12.32
N GLY A 505 25.80 7.69 13.25
CA GLY A 505 25.13 6.42 12.99
C GLY A 505 24.02 6.09 13.99
N ASP A 506 23.40 4.92 13.86
CA ASP A 506 22.32 4.43 14.74
C ASP A 506 22.59 3.02 15.30
N SER A 507 23.73 2.40 14.96
CA SER A 507 24.02 0.99 15.29
C SER A 507 25.37 0.76 15.98
N ASP A 508 25.53 -0.41 16.59
CA ASP A 508 26.79 -0.85 17.19
C ASP A 508 27.92 -0.97 16.16
N ASP A 509 27.58 -1.35 14.93
CA ASP A 509 28.52 -1.41 13.81
C ASP A 509 29.10 -0.01 13.51
N ASP A 510 28.27 1.03 13.57
CA ASP A 510 28.69 2.43 13.38
C ASP A 510 29.62 2.92 14.48
N ARG A 511 29.25 2.60 15.73
CA ARG A 511 30.06 2.92 16.90
C ARG A 511 31.41 2.21 16.82
N ASN A 512 31.44 0.95 16.35
CA ASN A 512 32.67 0.21 16.15
C ASN A 512 33.54 0.83 15.04
N LEU A 513 32.96 1.22 13.90
CA LEU A 513 33.70 1.93 12.85
C LEU A 513 34.32 3.21 13.40
N ALA A 514 33.55 4.05 14.10
CA ALA A 514 34.04 5.31 14.66
C ALA A 514 35.21 5.08 15.65
N ARG A 515 35.08 4.08 16.53
CA ARG A 515 36.13 3.68 17.48
C ARG A 515 37.39 3.20 16.77
N LEU A 516 37.26 2.36 15.74
CA LEU A 516 38.42 1.83 14.97
C LEU A 516 39.04 2.87 14.04
N ALA A 517 38.30 3.90 13.68
CA ALA A 517 38.77 5.06 12.94
C ALA A 517 39.37 6.15 13.85
N ASP A 518 39.28 5.96 15.18
CA ASP A 518 39.67 6.93 16.20
C ASP A 518 39.04 8.32 16.00
N VAL A 519 37.72 8.33 15.78
CA VAL A 519 36.95 9.57 15.60
C VAL A 519 35.74 9.62 16.52
N ARG A 520 35.25 10.84 16.75
CA ARG A 520 34.06 11.06 17.57
C ARG A 520 32.84 10.41 16.93
N TYR A 521 32.09 9.66 17.72
CA TYR A 521 30.79 9.11 17.34
C TYR A 521 29.65 10.02 17.81
N HIS A 522 28.65 10.20 16.95
CA HIS A 522 27.38 10.83 17.30
C HIS A 522 26.22 9.89 16.97
N ASP A 523 25.29 9.79 17.92
CA ASP A 523 24.00 9.15 17.69
C ASP A 523 23.13 10.00 16.75
N THR A 524 22.39 9.35 15.85
CA THR A 524 21.53 10.00 14.86
C THR A 524 20.56 11.00 15.48
N HIS A 525 19.86 10.63 16.55
CA HIS A 525 18.83 11.47 17.17
C HIS A 525 19.45 12.65 17.91
N ALA A 526 20.65 12.46 18.47
CA ALA A 526 21.38 13.54 19.12
C ALA A 526 21.95 14.54 18.09
N PHE A 527 22.40 14.05 16.93
CA PHE A 527 22.98 14.88 15.88
C PHE A 527 21.92 15.62 15.05
N PHE A 528 20.79 14.95 14.75
CA PHE A 528 19.64 15.52 14.07
C PHE A 528 18.43 15.56 15.01
N PRO A 529 18.37 16.50 15.96
CA PRO A 529 17.27 16.56 16.90
C PRO A 529 15.94 16.83 16.16
N PRO A 530 14.82 16.23 16.59
CA PRO A 530 13.50 16.57 16.06
C PRO A 530 13.25 18.08 16.19
N LEU A 531 12.76 18.70 15.12
CA LEU A 531 12.28 20.08 15.20
C LEU A 531 11.04 20.11 16.10
N LYS A 532 11.06 21.00 17.10
CA LYS A 532 9.93 21.21 18.00
C LYS A 532 8.81 22.00 17.33
#